data_AF-A0A1B6IBL4-F1
#
_entry.id   AF-A0A1B6IBL4-F1
#
_cell.length_a   1.000
_cell.length_b   1.000
_cell.length_c   1.000
_cell.angle_alpha   90.00
_cell.angle_beta   90.00
_cell.angle_gamma   90.00
#
_symmetry.space_group_name_H-M   'P 1'
#
loop_
_entity.id
_entity.type
_entity.pdbx_description
1 polymer ?
#
loop_
_entity_poly.entity_id
_entity_poly.type
_entity_poly.pdbx_seq_one_letter_code
_entity_poly.pdbx_strand_id
1 'polypeptide(L)'
;MENMTFVWNWTQFCGPGDDLVVWDPLRHDLGRCFEIVCLQFPLLTLLAITSAYFCGRQTNWVVRSSFETNVLRIRYSVTLLLSMVPVVSIYYRVSSGVEPLVPAHYFLSAVQCLTWLTHFIYVLSLRHRLGRSLLGPSLVSLLWLINFLFLCLRYRSTLRDSVQTRDGPSQILCDTVMLILQCI
;
A
#
# COMPACT_ATOMS: atom_id res chain seq x y z
N MET A 1 -19.42 37.00 -15.33
CA MET A 1 -18.68 35.94 -14.63
C MET A 1 -19.60 34.73 -14.59
N GLU A 2 -19.46 33.82 -15.54
CA GLU A 2 -20.13 32.52 -15.45
C GLU A 2 -19.45 31.74 -14.33
N ASN A 3 -20.22 31.35 -13.31
CA ASN A 3 -19.76 30.40 -12.31
C ASN A 3 -19.53 29.05 -13.01
N MET A 4 -18.28 28.77 -13.37
CA MET A 4 -17.87 27.42 -13.77
C MET A 4 -17.90 26.53 -12.52
N THR A 5 -19.06 25.93 -12.25
CA THR A 5 -19.17 24.85 -11.27
C THR A 5 -18.51 23.61 -11.88
N PHE A 6 -17.30 23.29 -11.43
CA PHE A 6 -16.64 22.05 -11.76
C PHE A 6 -17.41 20.88 -11.12
N VAL A 7 -18.13 20.11 -11.92
CA VAL A 7 -18.81 18.88 -11.47
C VAL A 7 -17.88 17.71 -11.73
N TRP A 8 -17.31 17.15 -10.67
CA TRP A 8 -16.43 16.00 -10.75
C TRP A 8 -17.22 14.72 -11.05
N ASN A 9 -16.79 13.95 -12.05
CA ASN A 9 -17.41 12.68 -12.41
C ASN A 9 -16.52 11.51 -11.97
N TRP A 10 -16.92 10.80 -10.91
CA TRP A 10 -16.16 9.70 -10.32
C TRP A 10 -15.98 8.51 -11.26
N THR A 11 -16.93 8.26 -12.17
CA THR A 11 -16.84 7.17 -13.16
C THR A 11 -15.62 7.28 -14.08
N GLN A 12 -15.07 8.48 -14.30
CA GLN A 12 -13.85 8.66 -15.09
C GLN A 12 -12.61 8.15 -14.37
N PHE A 13 -12.59 8.23 -13.04
CA PHE A 13 -11.45 7.82 -12.21
C PHE A 13 -11.57 6.38 -11.72
N CYS A 14 -12.77 5.99 -11.32
CA CYS A 14 -13.09 4.68 -10.77
C CYS A 14 -13.44 3.65 -11.85
N GLY A 15 -13.80 4.09 -13.07
CA GLY A 15 -14.18 3.24 -14.19
C GLY A 15 -15.69 3.15 -14.42
N PRO A 16 -16.13 2.64 -15.58
CA PRO A 16 -17.55 2.43 -15.87
C PRO A 16 -18.10 1.29 -15.00
N GLY A 17 -19.13 1.58 -14.21
CA GLY A 17 -19.82 0.59 -13.36
C GLY A 17 -19.41 0.60 -11.88
N ASP A 18 -18.28 1.24 -11.53
CA ASP A 18 -17.85 1.45 -10.15
C ASP A 18 -17.87 2.97 -9.84
N ASP A 19 -18.92 3.45 -9.20
CA ASP A 19 -18.98 4.83 -8.68
C ASP A 19 -18.29 4.94 -7.30
N LEU A 20 -18.08 6.17 -6.81
CA LEU A 20 -17.62 6.38 -5.43
C LEU A 20 -18.75 6.10 -4.42
N VAL A 21 -19.10 4.83 -4.27
CA VAL A 21 -20.08 4.35 -3.29
C VAL A 21 -19.36 3.80 -2.07
N VAL A 22 -19.86 4.16 -0.88
CA VAL A 22 -19.32 3.66 0.39
C VAL A 22 -19.56 2.15 0.51
N TRP A 23 -20.75 1.69 0.12
CA TRP A 23 -21.18 0.31 0.23
C TRP A 23 -21.71 -0.18 -1.11
N ASP A 24 -21.20 -1.32 -1.57
CA ASP A 24 -21.67 -1.99 -2.78
C ASP A 24 -22.71 -3.07 -2.39
N PRO A 25 -24.00 -2.89 -2.74
CA PRO A 25 -25.04 -3.86 -2.42
C PRO A 25 -24.90 -5.18 -3.17
N LEU A 26 -24.19 -5.22 -4.31
CA LEU A 26 -23.96 -6.46 -5.07
C LEU A 26 -22.93 -7.34 -4.35
N ARG A 27 -21.81 -6.74 -3.91
CA ARG A 27 -20.70 -7.45 -3.25
C ARG A 27 -20.89 -7.64 -1.74
N HIS A 28 -21.85 -6.92 -1.14
CA HIS A 28 -22.05 -6.88 0.32
C HIS A 28 -20.76 -6.52 1.06
N ASP A 29 -20.02 -5.54 0.52
CA ASP A 29 -18.74 -5.06 1.03
C ASP A 29 -18.56 -3.57 0.66
N LEU A 30 -17.47 -2.97 1.13
CA LEU A 30 -17.08 -1.61 0.76
C LEU A 30 -16.84 -1.50 -0.75
N GLY A 31 -17.21 -0.36 -1.35
CA GLY A 31 -16.90 -0.10 -2.74
C GLY A 31 -15.39 -0.06 -2.98
N ARG A 32 -14.89 -0.74 -4.03
CA ARG A 32 -13.45 -0.84 -4.32
C ARG A 32 -12.81 0.53 -4.50
N CYS A 33 -13.44 1.44 -5.25
CA CYS A 33 -12.87 2.78 -5.45
C CYS A 33 -12.85 3.59 -4.14
N PHE A 34 -13.87 3.46 -3.30
CA PHE A 34 -13.92 4.11 -1.98
C PHE A 34 -12.80 3.61 -1.07
N GLU A 35 -12.56 2.30 -1.02
CA GLU A 35 -11.45 1.72 -0.25
C GLU A 35 -10.10 2.28 -0.70
N ILE A 36 -9.87 2.37 -2.01
CA ILE A 36 -8.62 2.89 -2.59
C ILE A 36 -8.42 4.36 -2.21
N VAL A 37 -9.43 5.19 -2.47
CA VAL A 37 -9.32 6.66 -2.39
C VAL A 37 -9.40 7.16 -0.94
N CYS A 38 -10.31 6.62 -0.15
CA CYS A 38 -10.62 7.14 1.18
C CYS A 38 -9.91 6.40 2.31
N LEU A 39 -9.46 5.16 2.11
CA LEU A 39 -8.80 4.38 3.16
C LEU A 39 -7.33 4.13 2.87
N GLN A 40 -7.02 3.51 1.73
CA GLN A 40 -5.64 3.11 1.40
C GLN A 40 -4.75 4.31 1.09
N PHE A 41 -5.20 5.24 0.25
CA PHE A 41 -4.40 6.41 -0.13
C PHE A 41 -3.99 7.28 1.06
N PRO A 42 -4.88 7.72 1.97
CA PRO A 42 -4.50 8.54 3.11
C PRO A 42 -3.56 7.81 4.06
N LEU A 43 -3.79 6.52 4.29
CA LEU A 43 -2.97 5.70 5.17
C LEU A 43 -1.53 5.56 4.65
N LEU A 44 -1.37 5.22 3.38
CA LEU A 44 -0.05 5.11 2.74
C LEU A 44 0.67 6.46 2.73
N THR A 45 -0.05 7.54 2.48
CA THR A 45 0.49 8.90 2.52
C THR A 45 0.99 9.26 3.93
N LEU A 46 0.22 8.97 4.98
CA LEU A 46 0.65 9.17 6.36
C LEU A 46 1.88 8.32 6.71
N LEU A 47 1.92 7.06 6.26
CA LEU A 47 3.08 6.19 6.46
C LEU A 47 4.33 6.75 5.76
N ALA A 48 4.19 7.24 4.53
CA ALA A 48 5.30 7.86 3.78
C ALA A 48 5.79 9.14 4.47
N ILE A 49 4.88 10.04 4.87
CA ILE A 49 5.21 11.30 5.56
C ILE A 49 5.92 11.02 6.89
N THR A 50 5.38 10.13 7.71
CA THR A 50 6.00 9.80 9.01
C THR A 50 7.36 9.12 8.81
N SER A 51 7.49 8.21 7.85
CA SER A 51 8.78 7.59 7.51
C SER A 51 9.80 8.64 7.06
N ALA A 52 9.42 9.57 6.18
CA ALA A 52 10.29 10.64 5.71
C ALA A 52 10.69 11.61 6.85
N TYR A 53 9.74 11.99 7.70
CA TYR A 53 9.99 12.84 8.87
C TYR A 53 11.04 12.22 9.80
N PHE A 54 10.88 10.93 10.14
CA PHE A 54 11.83 10.23 10.99
C PHE A 54 13.14 9.92 10.28
N CYS A 55 13.15 9.73 8.96
CA CYS A 55 14.38 9.62 8.18
C CYS A 55 15.25 10.88 8.31
N GLY A 56 14.63 12.08 8.31
CA GLY A 56 15.32 13.35 8.51
C GLY A 56 15.69 13.62 9.97
N ARG A 57 14.86 13.15 10.93
CA ARG A 57 15.07 13.36 12.36
C ARG A 57 16.04 12.33 12.97
N GLN A 58 17.31 12.45 12.63
CA GLN A 58 18.40 11.58 13.10
C GLN A 58 19.04 12.13 14.39
N THR A 59 18.59 11.67 15.55
CA THR A 59 19.01 12.27 16.85
C THR A 59 20.21 11.58 17.50
N ASN A 60 20.35 10.26 17.37
CA ASN A 60 21.35 9.50 18.13
C ASN A 60 22.05 8.45 17.26
N TRP A 61 23.39 8.40 17.34
CA TRP A 61 24.17 7.30 16.77
C TRP A 61 24.14 6.11 17.73
N VAL A 62 23.83 4.92 17.22
CA VAL A 62 23.74 3.69 18.02
C VAL A 62 24.59 2.62 17.39
N VAL A 63 25.49 2.02 18.17
CA VAL A 63 26.25 0.84 17.76
C VAL A 63 25.34 -0.37 17.94
N ARG A 64 25.02 -1.07 16.85
CA ARG A 64 24.14 -2.25 16.84
C ARG A 64 24.96 -3.52 16.73
N SER A 65 24.45 -4.59 17.35
CA SER A 65 25.02 -5.94 17.23
C SER A 65 24.85 -6.51 15.81
N SER A 66 25.59 -7.56 15.50
CA SER A 66 25.49 -8.25 14.20
C SER A 66 24.10 -8.85 13.96
N PHE A 67 23.44 -9.35 15.01
CA PHE A 67 22.08 -9.88 14.92
C PHE A 67 21.08 -8.78 14.56
N GLU A 68 21.10 -7.66 15.28
CA GLU A 68 20.26 -6.50 15.01
C GLU A 68 20.47 -5.95 13.60
N THR A 69 21.72 -5.91 13.14
CA THR A 69 22.06 -5.49 11.77
C THR A 69 21.50 -6.45 10.73
N ASN A 70 21.50 -7.76 11.00
CA ASN A 70 20.94 -8.75 10.09
C ASN A 70 19.42 -8.67 10.01
N VAL A 71 18.73 -8.45 11.13
CA VAL A 71 17.27 -8.22 11.16
C VAL A 71 16.90 -7.01 10.31
N LEU A 72 17.64 -5.91 10.43
CA LEU A 72 17.41 -4.72 9.60
C LEU A 72 17.72 -4.96 8.12
N ARG A 73 18.72 -5.81 7.83
CA ARG A 73 19.07 -6.21 6.48
C ARG A 73 17.92 -6.93 5.79
N ILE A 74 17.30 -7.87 6.51
CA ILE A 74 16.11 -8.56 6.03
C ILE A 74 14.98 -7.55 5.84
N ARG A 75 14.70 -6.70 6.84
CA ARG A 75 13.59 -5.74 6.80
C ARG A 75 13.68 -4.75 5.63
N TYR A 76 14.84 -4.16 5.36
CA TYR A 76 14.95 -3.26 4.20
C TYR A 76 14.87 -4.03 2.88
N SER A 77 15.39 -5.26 2.81
CA SER A 77 15.34 -6.07 1.58
C SER A 77 13.90 -6.44 1.24
N VAL A 78 13.14 -6.86 2.26
CA VAL A 78 11.70 -7.11 2.16
C VAL A 78 10.96 -5.84 1.73
N THR A 79 11.21 -4.70 2.38
CA THR A 79 10.57 -3.41 2.02
C THR A 79 10.86 -3.03 0.57
N LEU A 80 12.07 -3.27 0.07
CA LEU A 80 12.42 -3.04 -1.33
C LEU A 80 11.61 -3.96 -2.26
N LEU A 81 11.44 -5.25 -1.91
CA LEU A 81 10.58 -6.17 -2.67
C LEU A 81 9.11 -5.70 -2.67
N LEU A 82 8.59 -5.21 -1.54
CA LEU A 82 7.22 -4.64 -1.48
C LEU A 82 7.03 -3.49 -2.48
N SER A 83 8.05 -2.66 -2.72
CA SER A 83 7.94 -1.56 -3.69
C SER A 83 7.80 -2.06 -5.14
N MET A 84 8.30 -3.26 -5.45
CA MET A 84 8.23 -3.86 -6.78
C MET A 84 6.91 -4.57 -7.05
N VAL A 85 6.25 -5.11 -6.01
CA VAL A 85 4.95 -5.82 -6.15
C VAL A 85 3.89 -4.99 -6.91
N PRO A 86 3.60 -3.71 -6.59
CA PRO A 86 2.59 -2.94 -7.31
C PRO A 86 2.96 -2.71 -8.79
N VAL A 87 4.26 -2.57 -9.11
CA VAL A 87 4.74 -2.42 -10.49
C VAL A 87 4.47 -3.69 -11.29
N VAL A 88 4.81 -4.84 -10.71
CA VAL A 88 4.59 -6.16 -11.32
C VAL A 88 3.09 -6.42 -11.50
N SER A 89 2.26 -6.06 -10.53
CA SER A 89 0.79 -6.22 -10.62
C SER A 89 0.20 -5.45 -11.79
N ILE A 90 0.58 -4.18 -11.96
CA ILE A 90 0.11 -3.36 -13.10
C ILE A 90 0.63 -3.92 -14.42
N TYR A 91 1.90 -4.32 -14.48
CA TYR A 91 2.47 -4.92 -15.69
C TYR A 91 1.69 -6.16 -16.14
N TYR A 92 1.36 -7.06 -15.21
CA TYR A 92 0.54 -8.23 -15.53
C TYR A 92 -0.85 -7.88 -16.01
N ARG A 93 -1.52 -6.89 -15.38
CA ARG A 93 -2.86 -6.44 -15.80
C ARG A 93 -2.86 -5.84 -17.20
N VAL A 94 -1.85 -5.03 -17.53
CA VAL A 94 -1.68 -4.45 -18.87
C VAL A 94 -1.40 -5.54 -19.89
N SER A 95 -0.51 -6.48 -19.55
CA SER A 95 -0.11 -7.56 -20.46
C SER A 95 -1.22 -8.60 -20.70
N SER A 96 -2.11 -8.82 -19.73
CA SER A 96 -3.17 -9.82 -19.89
C SER A 96 -4.36 -9.30 -20.69
N GLY A 97 -4.53 -7.97 -20.81
CA GLY A 97 -5.61 -7.35 -21.58
C GLY A 97 -7.02 -7.68 -21.06
N VAL A 98 -7.14 -8.18 -19.82
CA VAL A 98 -8.38 -8.79 -19.29
C VAL A 98 -9.41 -7.74 -18.84
N GLU A 99 -9.01 -6.51 -18.50
CA GLU A 99 -9.95 -5.45 -18.09
C GLU A 99 -9.48 -4.05 -18.53
N PRO A 100 -10.40 -3.09 -18.77
CA PRO A 100 -10.02 -1.69 -18.91
C PRO A 100 -9.42 -1.21 -17.59
N LEU A 101 -8.10 -1.02 -17.55
CA LEU A 101 -7.43 -0.57 -16.33
C LEU A 101 -7.94 0.80 -15.91
N VAL A 102 -8.59 0.85 -14.74
CA VAL A 102 -9.13 2.11 -14.20
C VAL A 102 -8.00 2.98 -13.62
N PRO A 103 -8.04 4.32 -13.82
CA PRO A 103 -7.01 5.23 -13.33
C PRO A 103 -6.71 5.11 -11.84
N ALA A 104 -7.73 4.81 -11.02
CA ALA A 104 -7.59 4.60 -9.58
C ALA A 104 -6.54 3.54 -9.22
N HIS A 105 -6.43 2.44 -9.99
CA HIS A 105 -5.45 1.39 -9.71
C HIS A 105 -4.02 1.83 -10.00
N TYR A 106 -3.79 2.55 -11.11
CA TYR A 106 -2.46 3.12 -11.40
C TYR A 106 -2.03 4.12 -10.33
N PHE A 107 -2.95 5.00 -9.92
CA PHE A 107 -2.70 5.98 -8.88
C PHE A 107 -2.30 5.29 -7.55
N LEU A 108 -3.08 4.29 -7.12
CA LEU A 108 -2.75 3.53 -5.93
C LEU A 108 -1.40 2.83 -6.03
N SER A 109 -1.11 2.15 -7.14
CA SER A 109 0.16 1.46 -7.34
C SER A 109 1.35 2.41 -7.28
N ALA A 110 1.21 3.62 -7.84
CA ALA A 110 2.24 4.66 -7.73
C ALA A 110 2.45 5.10 -6.27
N VAL A 111 1.37 5.37 -5.53
CA VAL A 111 1.44 5.77 -4.11
C VAL A 111 2.04 4.65 -3.26
N GLN A 112 1.66 3.39 -3.48
CA GLN A 112 2.24 2.24 -2.80
C GLN A 112 3.74 2.14 -3.06
N CYS A 113 4.17 2.23 -4.33
CA CYS A 113 5.58 2.19 -4.70
C CYS A 113 6.38 3.30 -3.98
N LEU A 114 5.91 4.55 -4.04
CA LEU A 114 6.55 5.68 -3.36
C LEU A 114 6.58 5.50 -1.84
N THR A 115 5.51 4.99 -1.24
CA THR A 115 5.43 4.74 0.19
C THR A 115 6.44 3.68 0.64
N TRP A 116 6.57 2.58 -0.11
CA TRP A 116 7.53 1.54 0.23
C TRP A 116 8.98 1.97 -0.03
N LEU A 117 9.24 2.76 -1.08
CA LEU A 117 10.58 3.33 -1.32
C LEU A 117 10.99 4.32 -0.22
N THR A 118 10.07 5.20 0.21
CA THR A 118 10.34 6.12 1.33
C THR A 118 10.53 5.38 2.65
N HIS A 119 9.72 4.34 2.89
CA HIS A 119 9.89 3.46 4.06
C HIS A 119 11.20 2.68 4.02
N PHE A 120 11.65 2.24 2.84
CA PHE A 120 12.94 1.59 2.63
C PHE A 120 14.11 2.50 3.04
N ILE A 121 14.09 3.76 2.60
CA ILE A 121 15.11 4.76 2.99
C ILE A 121 15.08 5.01 4.50
N TYR A 122 13.89 5.05 5.10
CA TYR A 122 13.72 5.15 6.55
C TYR A 122 14.33 3.94 7.29
N VAL A 123 14.06 2.71 6.84
CA VAL A 123 14.65 1.49 7.45
C VAL A 123 16.17 1.44 7.27
N LEU A 124 16.68 1.89 6.13
CA LEU A 124 18.11 2.03 5.92
C LEU A 124 18.73 3.03 6.90
N SER A 125 18.03 4.14 7.18
CA SER A 125 18.45 5.15 8.15
C SER A 125 18.40 4.63 9.60
N LEU A 126 17.45 3.73 9.93
CA LEU A 126 17.40 3.05 11.23
C LEU A 126 18.68 2.28 11.54
N ARG A 127 19.41 1.80 10.52
CA ARG A 127 20.68 1.08 10.71
C ARG A 127 21.72 1.89 11.47
N HIS A 128 21.71 3.20 11.32
CA HIS A 128 22.78 4.06 11.82
C HIS A 128 22.32 5.07 12.90
N ARG A 129 21.06 5.54 12.90
CA ARG A 129 20.78 6.90 13.41
C ARG A 129 19.48 7.18 14.21
N LEU A 130 18.73 6.19 14.72
CA LEU A 130 17.38 6.47 15.27
C LEU A 130 17.01 5.92 16.66
N GLY A 131 17.96 5.35 17.42
CA GLY A 131 17.72 4.88 18.79
C GLY A 131 17.82 3.37 18.99
N ARG A 132 17.50 2.92 20.23
CA ARG A 132 17.69 1.54 20.69
C ARG A 132 16.63 0.55 20.22
N SER A 133 15.43 1.00 19.84
CA SER A 133 14.39 0.10 19.35
C SER A 133 14.65 -0.33 17.90
N LEU A 134 14.47 -1.63 17.62
CA LEU A 134 14.53 -2.19 16.26
C LEU A 134 13.26 -1.88 15.45
N LEU A 135 12.14 -1.71 16.15
CA LEU A 135 10.83 -1.41 15.56
C LEU A 135 10.73 0.05 15.09
N GLY A 136 11.50 0.96 15.67
CA GLY A 136 11.44 2.40 15.44
C GLY A 136 10.45 3.11 16.36
N PRO A 137 10.00 4.33 16.00
CA PRO A 137 8.96 5.07 16.71
C PRO A 137 7.62 4.35 16.67
N SER A 138 6.87 4.42 17.77
CA SER A 138 5.55 3.76 17.91
C SER A 138 4.56 4.17 16.83
N LEU A 139 4.58 5.42 16.39
CA LEU A 139 3.68 5.93 15.35
C LEU A 139 3.86 5.22 14.01
N VAL A 140 5.10 4.98 13.58
CA VAL A 140 5.38 4.27 12.31
C VAL A 140 4.92 2.82 12.42
N SER A 141 5.15 2.19 13.57
CA SER A 141 4.67 0.82 13.83
C SER A 141 3.14 0.73 13.83
N LEU A 142 2.45 1.73 14.39
CA LEU A 142 0.99 1.78 14.41
C LEU A 142 0.41 1.90 13.01
N LEU A 143 0.93 2.84 12.19
CA LEU A 143 0.48 3.01 10.82
C LEU A 143 0.73 1.76 9.98
N TRP A 144 1.86 1.10 10.19
CA TRP A 144 2.18 -0.15 9.54
C TRP A 144 1.21 -1.29 9.92
N LEU A 145 0.83 -1.40 11.20
CA LEU A 145 -0.17 -2.37 11.66
C LEU A 145 -1.56 -2.09 11.08
N ILE A 146 -1.97 -0.82 11.02
CA ILE A 146 -3.24 -0.43 10.40
C ILE A 146 -3.23 -0.82 8.91
N ASN A 147 -2.12 -0.59 8.21
CA ASN A 147 -1.97 -0.98 6.80
C ASN A 147 -2.06 -2.50 6.62
N PHE A 148 -1.44 -3.28 7.52
CA PHE A 148 -1.56 -4.73 7.52
C PHE A 148 -3.01 -5.20 7.72
N LEU A 149 -3.75 -4.57 8.64
CA LEU A 149 -5.16 -4.89 8.87
C LEU A 149 -6.02 -4.60 7.63
N PHE A 150 -5.83 -3.47 6.96
CA PHE A 150 -6.55 -3.18 5.72
C PHE A 150 -6.20 -4.17 4.61
N LEU A 151 -4.94 -4.58 4.50
CA LEU A 151 -4.53 -5.59 3.54
C LEU A 151 -5.21 -6.94 3.81
N CYS A 152 -5.34 -7.34 5.08
CA CYS A 152 -6.09 -8.55 5.45
C CYS A 152 -7.58 -8.45 5.09
N LEU A 153 -8.21 -7.30 5.32
CA LEU A 153 -9.61 -7.07 4.94
C LEU A 153 -9.81 -7.15 3.42
N ARG A 154 -8.94 -6.48 2.66
CA ARG A 154 -8.95 -6.52 1.20
C ARG A 154 -8.71 -7.92 0.65
N TYR A 155 -7.76 -8.66 1.22
CA TYR A 155 -7.48 -10.03 0.82
C TYR A 155 -8.70 -10.93 1.04
N ARG A 156 -9.38 -10.80 2.19
CA ARG A 156 -10.64 -11.51 2.46
C ARG A 156 -11.72 -11.15 1.43
N SER A 157 -11.87 -9.87 1.11
CA SER A 157 -12.84 -9.39 0.11
C SER A 157 -12.53 -10.00 -1.27
N THR A 158 -11.27 -9.95 -1.68
CA THR A 158 -10.77 -10.53 -2.95
C THR A 158 -10.99 -12.04 -3.01
N LEU A 159 -10.75 -12.77 -1.90
CA LEU A 159 -11.05 -14.19 -1.82
C LEU A 159 -12.53 -14.47 -2.02
N ARG A 160 -13.41 -13.69 -1.38
CA ARG A 160 -14.86 -13.83 -1.55
C ARG A 160 -15.27 -13.59 -3.02
N ASP A 161 -14.75 -12.54 -3.64
CA ASP A 161 -15.03 -12.21 -5.05
C ASP A 161 -14.50 -13.28 -6.03
N SER A 162 -13.35 -13.88 -5.72
CA SER A 162 -12.73 -14.92 -6.56
C SER A 162 -13.51 -16.23 -6.59
N VAL A 163 -14.32 -16.52 -5.56
CA VAL A 163 -15.25 -17.65 -5.57
C VAL A 163 -16.38 -17.40 -6.58
N GLN A 164 -16.69 -16.14 -6.89
CA GLN A 164 -17.78 -15.73 -7.77
C GLN A 164 -17.34 -15.43 -9.21
N THR A 165 -16.08 -15.05 -9.47
CA THR A 165 -15.58 -14.59 -10.80
C THR A 165 -14.24 -15.21 -11.20
N ARG A 166 -14.06 -15.48 -12.51
CA ARG A 166 -12.93 -16.23 -13.12
C ARG A 166 -11.64 -15.38 -13.31
N ASP A 167 -11.56 -14.18 -12.75
CA ASP A 167 -10.42 -13.25 -12.91
C ASP A 167 -9.52 -13.16 -11.65
N GLY A 168 -9.70 -14.09 -10.70
CA GLY A 168 -9.08 -14.04 -9.36
C GLY A 168 -7.57 -14.34 -9.20
N PRO A 169 -6.85 -15.14 -10.02
CA PRO A 169 -5.60 -15.73 -9.56
C PRO A 169 -4.42 -14.74 -9.44
N SER A 170 -4.33 -13.74 -10.32
CA SER A 170 -3.21 -12.78 -10.31
C SER A 170 -3.31 -11.76 -9.18
N GLN A 171 -4.52 -11.30 -8.86
CA GLN A 171 -4.77 -10.34 -7.79
C GLN A 171 -4.63 -11.01 -6.41
N ILE A 172 -5.12 -12.24 -6.26
CA ILE A 172 -4.90 -13.06 -5.06
C ILE A 172 -3.41 -13.29 -4.84
N LEU A 173 -2.66 -13.64 -5.89
CA LEU A 173 -1.22 -13.85 -5.78
C LEU A 173 -0.50 -12.59 -5.28
N CYS A 174 -0.82 -11.42 -5.84
CA CYS A 174 -0.22 -10.15 -5.43
C CYS A 174 -0.53 -9.82 -3.97
N ASP A 175 -1.80 -9.91 -3.56
CA ASP A 175 -2.22 -9.60 -2.19
C ASP A 175 -1.62 -10.61 -1.18
N THR A 176 -1.50 -11.89 -1.56
CA THR A 176 -0.83 -12.93 -0.77
C THR A 176 0.66 -12.62 -0.59
N VAL A 177 1.36 -12.26 -1.67
CA VAL A 177 2.78 -11.89 -1.61
C VAL A 177 2.98 -10.65 -0.73
N MET A 178 2.11 -9.64 -0.84
CA MET A 178 2.17 -8.47 0.06
C MET A 178 1.99 -8.86 1.53
N LEU A 179 1.03 -9.74 1.85
CA LEU A 179 0.80 -10.20 3.22
C LEU A 179 2.00 -10.97 3.78
N ILE A 180 2.54 -11.92 3.02
CA ILE A 180 3.71 -12.70 3.43
C ILE A 180 4.90 -11.78 3.67
N LEU A 181 5.16 -10.85 2.75
CA LEU A 181 6.28 -9.93 2.90
C LEU A 181 6.09 -8.96 4.06
N GLN A 182 4.86 -8.56 4.40
CA GLN A 182 4.64 -7.77 5.62
C GLN A 182 4.87 -8.59 6.90
N CYS A 183 4.70 -9.91 6.90
CA CYS A 183 4.97 -10.72 8.10
C CYS A 183 6.47 -10.89 8.43
N ILE A 184 7.39 -10.52 7.51
CA ILE A 184 8.85 -10.70 7.63
C ILE A 184 9.52 -9.41 8.12
#